data_AF-A0AAD4T625-F1
#
_entry.id   AF-A0AAD4T625-F1
#
_cell.length_a   1.000
_cell.length_b   1.000
_cell.length_c   1.000
_cell.angle_alpha   90.00
_cell.angle_beta   90.00
_cell.angle_gamma   90.00
#
_symmetry.space_group_name_H-M   'P 1'
#
loop_
_entity.id
_entity.type
_entity.pdbx_description
1 polymer ?
#
loop_
_entity_poly.entity_id
_entity_poly.type
_entity_poly.pdbx_seq_one_letter_code
_entity_poly.pdbx_strand_id
1 'polypeptide(L)'
;VRTDEIVVSIQAHMGDWQRINGIPSLVIQNEVFTFIEGNKESVDIDKNDLFPYIYVNIGSGVAILKIEGDGNYETVDGTRIGGITCWGLGRLLTKCKSFNEIIELSKRGNIKRIDLFVEDTFGDREYVEKHAQKLNAPPNMNIGSFGKTISENKTLEDCNTEDLSLSLLQMFSFNIAQIASLNARIYGIKRIFFGGSFIKDNTCALEILSSSVHYQSKGTAKAMFLRQEALGALMSYENKHGLLIMDEPQDVETSLKSTFSCHDPFWNFRD
;
A
#
# COMPACT_ATOMS: atom_id res chain seq x y z
N VAL A 1 12.68 28.98 6.96
CA VAL A 1 13.20 27.76 6.31
C VAL A 1 12.72 27.77 4.87
N ARG A 2 13.62 28.08 3.93
CA ARG A 2 13.28 28.13 2.50
C ARG A 2 12.85 26.74 2.06
N THR A 3 11.82 26.69 1.22
CA THR A 3 11.36 25.52 0.46
C THR A 3 12.50 24.70 -0.16
N ASP A 4 13.65 25.31 -0.39
CA ASP A 4 14.84 24.69 -0.96
C ASP A 4 15.46 23.61 -0.06
N GLU A 5 15.45 23.73 1.27
CA GLU A 5 15.98 22.69 2.17
C GLU A 5 15.05 21.48 2.32
N ILE A 6 13.73 21.71 2.23
CA ILE A 6 12.73 20.64 2.18
C ILE A 6 12.82 19.89 0.85
N VAL A 7 13.03 20.61 -0.26
CA VAL A 7 13.23 20.01 -1.58
C VAL A 7 14.55 19.24 -1.64
N VAL A 8 15.63 19.75 -1.03
CA VAL A 8 16.92 19.03 -0.95
C VAL A 8 16.85 17.81 -0.05
N SER A 9 16.13 17.86 1.08
CA SER A 9 15.88 16.68 1.94
C SER A 9 15.05 15.62 1.21
N ILE A 10 13.98 16.02 0.52
CA ILE A 10 13.14 15.11 -0.26
C ILE A 10 13.90 14.58 -1.48
N GLN A 11 14.72 15.39 -2.17
CA GLN A 11 15.55 14.94 -3.31
C GLN A 11 16.71 14.04 -2.87
N ALA A 12 17.33 14.29 -1.72
CA ALA A 12 18.31 13.39 -1.13
C ALA A 12 17.67 12.05 -0.76
N HIS A 13 16.49 12.07 -0.14
CA HIS A 13 15.72 10.85 0.14
C HIS A 13 15.27 10.15 -1.15
N MET A 14 14.84 10.86 -2.19
CA MET A 14 14.50 10.25 -3.49
C MET A 14 15.73 9.69 -4.23
N GLY A 15 16.92 10.26 -4.01
CA GLY A 15 18.19 9.72 -4.49
C GLY A 15 18.63 8.45 -3.77
N ASP A 16 18.32 8.33 -2.47
CA ASP A 16 18.58 7.13 -1.67
C ASP A 16 17.62 5.98 -2.03
N TRP A 17 16.40 6.27 -2.53
CA TRP A 17 15.50 5.25 -3.08
C TRP A 17 16.04 4.53 -4.32
N GLN A 18 17.01 5.13 -5.04
CA GLN A 18 17.66 4.50 -6.20
C GLN A 18 18.84 3.60 -5.82
N ARG A 19 19.28 3.58 -4.56
CA ARG A 19 20.46 2.82 -4.08
C ARG A 19 20.09 1.55 -3.29
N ILE A 20 18.90 0.97 -3.48
CA ILE A 20 18.44 -0.23 -2.76
C ILE A 20 19.15 -1.50 -3.24
N ASN A 21 20.35 -1.84 -2.74
CA ASN A 21 20.99 -3.12 -3.06
C ASN A 21 20.00 -4.28 -2.89
N GLY A 22 19.70 -4.98 -3.99
CA GLY A 22 18.49 -5.79 -4.15
C GLY A 22 18.25 -6.87 -3.10
N ILE A 23 17.00 -7.32 -3.01
CA ILE A 23 16.57 -8.39 -2.11
C ILE A 23 17.37 -9.67 -2.41
N PRO A 24 18.13 -10.22 -1.45
CA PRO A 24 18.84 -11.48 -1.65
C PRO A 24 17.84 -12.62 -1.90
N SER A 25 18.09 -13.50 -2.87
CA SER A 25 17.31 -14.73 -3.10
C SER A 25 17.13 -15.59 -1.85
N LEU A 26 18.05 -15.46 -0.89
CA LEU A 26 18.00 -16.13 0.42
C LEU A 26 16.81 -15.68 1.29
N VAL A 27 16.41 -14.41 1.22
CA VAL A 27 15.30 -13.85 2.01
C VAL A 27 13.95 -14.40 1.55
N ILE A 28 13.82 -14.71 0.26
CA ILE A 28 12.54 -15.15 -0.32
C ILE A 28 12.26 -16.64 -0.06
N GLN A 29 13.28 -17.48 0.12
CA GLN A 29 13.07 -18.94 0.16
C GLN A 29 12.22 -19.46 1.32
N ASN A 30 12.31 -18.86 2.51
CA ASN A 30 11.66 -19.42 3.71
C ASN A 30 10.57 -18.52 4.30
N GLU A 31 10.34 -17.38 3.68
CA GLU A 31 9.59 -16.29 4.31
C GLU A 31 8.44 -15.77 3.43
N VAL A 32 8.01 -16.55 2.46
CA VAL A 32 6.91 -16.18 1.57
C VAL A 32 5.64 -16.89 1.96
N PHE A 33 4.53 -16.17 1.92
CA PHE A 33 3.19 -16.73 2.02
C PHE A 33 2.24 -16.12 1.00
N THR A 34 1.16 -16.83 0.70
CA THR A 34 0.00 -16.29 -0.01
C THR A 34 -1.16 -16.10 0.96
N PHE A 35 -2.03 -15.14 0.65
CA PHE A 35 -3.22 -14.86 1.46
C PHE A 35 -4.48 -15.03 0.62
N ILE A 36 -5.18 -16.13 0.82
CA ILE A 36 -6.35 -16.50 0.01
C ILE A 36 -7.50 -16.81 0.95
N GLU A 37 -8.64 -16.14 0.77
CA GLU A 37 -9.87 -16.37 1.57
C GLU A 37 -9.62 -16.33 3.09
N GLY A 38 -8.77 -15.40 3.55
CA GLY A 38 -8.41 -15.25 4.97
C GLY A 38 -7.33 -16.21 5.48
N ASN A 39 -6.85 -17.14 4.64
CA ASN A 39 -5.85 -18.13 5.03
C ASN A 39 -4.44 -17.73 4.57
N LYS A 40 -3.47 -17.84 5.49
CA LYS A 40 -2.03 -17.71 5.20
C LYS A 40 -1.45 -19.07 4.85
N GLU A 41 -0.96 -19.22 3.62
CA GLU A 41 -0.32 -20.45 3.15
C GLU A 41 1.13 -20.17 2.81
N SER A 42 2.07 -20.87 3.44
CA SER A 42 3.49 -20.77 3.06
C SER A 42 3.70 -21.27 1.64
N VAL A 43 4.56 -20.60 0.88
CA VAL A 43 4.93 -21.01 -0.47
C VAL A 43 6.40 -21.36 -0.48
N ASP A 44 6.72 -22.59 -0.88
CA ASP A 44 8.08 -22.99 -1.18
C ASP A 44 8.41 -22.61 -2.62
N ILE A 45 9.47 -21.84 -2.83
CA ILE A 45 9.88 -21.32 -4.13
C ILE A 45 11.26 -21.86 -4.44
N ASP A 46 11.35 -22.60 -5.56
CA ASP A 46 12.64 -23.06 -6.07
C ASP A 46 13.52 -21.83 -6.41
N LYS A 47 14.69 -21.79 -5.79
CA LYS A 47 15.70 -20.74 -6.02
C LYS A 47 16.12 -20.67 -7.49
N ASN A 48 16.17 -21.81 -8.16
CA ASN A 48 16.59 -21.89 -9.56
C ASN A 48 15.55 -21.30 -10.52
N ASP A 49 14.29 -21.18 -10.08
CA ASP A 49 13.21 -20.61 -10.86
C ASP A 49 12.77 -19.25 -10.33
N LEU A 50 13.37 -18.66 -9.28
CA LEU A 50 12.84 -17.47 -8.58
C LEU A 50 12.67 -16.21 -9.45
N PHE A 51 13.56 -15.97 -10.40
CA PHE A 51 13.60 -14.74 -11.19
C PHE A 51 12.92 -14.90 -12.55
N PRO A 52 12.34 -13.84 -13.15
CA PRO A 52 12.18 -12.50 -12.59
C PRO A 52 10.91 -12.36 -11.72
N TYR A 53 10.88 -11.31 -10.90
CA TYR A 53 9.70 -10.91 -10.13
C TYR A 53 9.60 -9.39 -9.95
N ILE A 54 8.38 -8.91 -9.67
CA ILE A 54 8.13 -7.56 -9.19
C ILE A 54 8.11 -7.59 -7.67
N TYR A 55 8.86 -6.71 -7.02
CA TYR A 55 8.75 -6.44 -5.60
C TYR A 55 8.09 -5.09 -5.35
N VAL A 56 7.12 -5.08 -4.46
CA VAL A 56 6.35 -3.90 -4.07
C VAL A 56 6.58 -3.67 -2.58
N ASN A 57 7.43 -2.71 -2.23
CA ASN A 57 7.62 -2.32 -0.85
C ASN A 57 6.56 -1.28 -0.45
N ILE A 58 5.69 -1.61 0.50
CA ILE A 58 4.63 -0.72 1.00
C ILE A 58 5.00 -0.24 2.41
N GLY A 59 5.79 0.82 2.47
CA GLY A 59 6.17 1.49 3.70
C GLY A 59 5.50 2.86 3.81
N SER A 60 6.29 3.89 4.12
CA SER A 60 5.82 5.28 4.12
C SER A 60 5.24 5.69 2.77
N GLY A 61 6.01 5.49 1.70
CA GLY A 61 5.55 5.50 0.31
C GLY A 61 5.48 4.08 -0.24
N VAL A 62 5.40 3.96 -1.56
CA VAL A 62 5.39 2.66 -2.24
C VAL A 62 6.49 2.63 -3.29
N ALA A 63 7.38 1.64 -3.20
CA ALA A 63 8.41 1.36 -4.19
C ALA A 63 7.99 0.16 -5.04
N ILE A 64 8.20 0.22 -6.35
CA ILE A 64 8.02 -0.92 -7.24
C ILE A 64 9.35 -1.20 -7.93
N LEU A 65 9.91 -2.37 -7.64
CA LEU A 65 11.18 -2.83 -8.15
C LEU A 65 10.97 -4.04 -9.06
N LYS A 66 11.65 -4.04 -10.19
CA LYS A 66 11.81 -5.21 -11.04
C LYS A 66 13.11 -5.90 -10.65
N ILE A 67 13.02 -7.18 -10.28
CA ILE A 67 14.19 -7.98 -9.90
C ILE A 67 14.41 -9.06 -10.97
N GLU A 68 15.59 -9.06 -11.57
CA GLU A 68 15.97 -9.99 -12.65
C GLU A 68 16.98 -11.04 -12.19
N GLY A 69 17.64 -10.83 -11.06
CA GLY A 69 18.60 -11.75 -10.48
C GLY A 69 19.16 -11.22 -9.15
N ASP A 70 20.00 -12.01 -8.48
CA ASP A 70 20.67 -11.59 -7.26
C ASP A 70 21.50 -10.32 -7.51
N GLY A 71 21.16 -9.24 -6.79
CA GLY A 71 21.79 -7.92 -6.96
C GLY A 71 21.46 -7.21 -8.28
N ASN A 72 20.66 -7.80 -9.17
CA ASN A 72 20.20 -7.17 -10.41
C ASN A 72 18.73 -6.74 -10.28
N TYR A 73 18.54 -5.44 -10.06
CA TYR A 73 17.23 -4.85 -9.85
C TYR A 73 17.17 -3.43 -10.44
N GLU A 74 15.95 -2.98 -10.69
CA GLU A 74 15.64 -1.64 -11.16
C GLU A 74 14.38 -1.13 -10.45
N THR A 75 14.42 0.09 -9.92
CA THR A 75 13.20 0.77 -9.48
C THR A 75 12.45 1.24 -10.72
N VAL A 76 11.32 0.59 -11.01
CA VAL A 76 10.55 0.80 -12.24
C VAL A 76 9.39 1.77 -12.06
N ASP A 77 8.87 1.90 -10.84
CA ASP A 77 7.77 2.80 -10.53
C ASP A 77 7.69 3.06 -9.01
N GLY A 78 6.80 3.95 -8.60
CA GLY A 78 6.48 4.20 -7.20
C GLY A 78 5.34 5.20 -7.03
N THR A 79 4.71 5.18 -5.85
CA THR A 79 3.66 6.16 -5.51
C THR A 79 3.86 6.73 -4.12
N ARG A 80 3.54 8.02 -3.97
CA ARG A 80 3.50 8.69 -2.67
C ARG A 80 2.26 8.32 -1.86
N ILE A 81 1.27 7.66 -2.49
CA ILE A 81 0.02 7.22 -1.86
C ILE A 81 0.29 5.89 -1.15
N GLY A 82 1.06 5.96 -0.06
CA GLY A 82 1.48 4.82 0.76
C GLY A 82 1.00 4.92 2.22
N GLY A 83 1.74 4.30 3.14
CA GLY A 83 1.37 4.21 4.55
C GLY A 83 1.23 5.55 5.27
N ILE A 84 2.12 6.52 5.04
CA ILE A 84 2.01 7.84 5.72
C ILE A 84 0.78 8.62 5.25
N THR A 85 0.41 8.49 3.98
CA THR A 85 -0.77 9.17 3.44
C THR A 85 -2.04 8.51 3.95
N CYS A 86 -2.08 7.17 3.97
CA CYS A 86 -3.19 6.44 4.56
C CYS A 86 -3.36 6.80 6.05
N TRP A 87 -2.27 6.79 6.82
CA TRP A 87 -2.32 7.16 8.23
C TRP A 87 -2.72 8.62 8.45
N GLY A 88 -2.13 9.56 7.70
CA GLY A 88 -2.43 10.99 7.82
C GLY A 88 -3.91 11.28 7.58
N LEU A 89 -4.48 10.73 6.49
CA LEU A 89 -5.91 10.86 6.21
C LEU A 89 -6.76 10.14 7.26
N GLY A 90 -6.38 8.93 7.66
CA GLY A 90 -7.12 8.17 8.67
C GLY A 90 -7.17 8.91 10.00
N ARG A 91 -6.08 9.54 10.43
CA ARG A 91 -6.04 10.40 11.62
C ARG A 91 -6.99 11.58 11.50
N LEU A 92 -7.03 12.25 10.35
CA LEU A 92 -7.93 13.39 10.11
C LEU A 92 -9.41 12.97 10.11
N LEU A 93 -9.73 11.84 9.48
CA LEU A 93 -11.10 11.35 9.33
C LEU A 93 -11.65 10.71 10.61
N THR A 94 -10.81 10.03 11.39
CA THR A 94 -11.26 9.18 12.51
C THR A 94 -10.79 9.64 13.88
N LYS A 95 -9.85 10.59 13.94
CA LYS A 95 -9.16 11.07 15.16
C LYS A 95 -8.29 10.02 15.87
N CYS A 96 -8.09 8.84 15.27
CA CYS A 96 -7.17 7.79 15.75
C CYS A 96 -5.77 8.33 16.03
N LYS A 97 -5.10 7.74 17.02
CA LYS A 97 -3.75 8.16 17.45
C LYS A 97 -2.65 7.30 16.86
N SER A 98 -2.98 6.10 16.39
CA SER A 98 -2.05 5.18 15.76
C SER A 98 -2.60 4.60 14.46
N PHE A 99 -1.72 4.09 13.60
CA PHE A 99 -2.14 3.36 12.40
C PHE A 99 -2.82 2.04 12.76
N ASN A 100 -2.37 1.37 13.82
CA ASN A 100 -2.99 0.13 14.31
C ASN A 100 -4.44 0.33 14.75
N GLU A 101 -4.80 1.46 15.35
CA GLU A 101 -6.21 1.78 15.64
C GLU A 101 -7.07 1.80 14.36
N ILE A 102 -6.56 2.37 13.26
CA ILE A 102 -7.28 2.38 11.97
C ILE A 102 -7.49 0.93 11.48
N ILE A 103 -6.45 0.09 11.58
CA ILE A 103 -6.56 -1.34 11.23
C ILE A 103 -7.62 -2.04 12.09
N GLU A 104 -7.60 -1.85 13.41
CA GLU A 104 -8.57 -2.49 14.32
C GLU A 104 -10.01 -1.99 14.08
N LEU A 105 -10.20 -0.70 13.82
CA LEU A 105 -11.51 -0.15 13.47
C LEU A 105 -12.05 -0.74 12.17
N SER A 106 -11.20 -0.91 11.16
CA SER A 106 -11.60 -1.42 9.85
C SER A 106 -12.23 -2.81 9.89
N LYS A 107 -11.82 -3.66 10.84
CA LYS A 107 -12.35 -5.03 11.01
C LYS A 107 -13.85 -5.07 11.32
N ARG A 108 -14.41 -3.95 11.80
CA ARG A 108 -15.82 -3.81 12.18
C ARG A 108 -16.59 -2.89 11.21
N GLY A 109 -15.93 -2.41 10.16
CA GLY A 109 -16.52 -1.50 9.18
C GLY A 109 -17.43 -2.21 8.19
N ASN A 110 -18.32 -1.44 7.58
CA ASN A 110 -19.17 -1.84 6.48
C ASN A 110 -18.92 -0.93 5.26
N ILE A 111 -18.20 -1.49 4.29
CA ILE A 111 -17.77 -0.77 3.09
C ILE A 111 -18.96 -0.17 2.30
N LYS A 112 -20.13 -0.83 2.32
CA LYS A 112 -21.33 -0.41 1.56
C LYS A 112 -21.96 0.88 2.07
N ARG A 113 -21.54 1.41 3.22
CA ARG A 113 -22.07 2.67 3.77
C ARG A 113 -21.30 3.91 3.30
N ILE A 114 -20.06 3.73 2.82
CA ILE A 114 -19.16 4.81 2.44
C ILE A 114 -18.85 4.76 0.94
N ASP A 115 -18.60 3.57 0.40
CA ASP A 115 -18.20 3.40 -1.00
C ASP A 115 -19.40 3.25 -1.92
N LEU A 116 -19.25 3.74 -3.14
CA LEU A 116 -20.27 3.67 -4.18
C LEU A 116 -20.05 2.42 -5.04
N PHE A 117 -21.10 1.64 -5.23
CA PHE A 117 -21.11 0.41 -6.00
C PHE A 117 -22.00 0.53 -7.26
N VAL A 118 -21.84 -0.37 -8.22
CA VAL A 118 -22.68 -0.40 -9.44
C VAL A 118 -24.16 -0.48 -9.10
N GLU A 119 -24.53 -1.26 -8.08
CA GLU A 119 -25.92 -1.36 -7.61
C GLU A 119 -26.53 -0.02 -7.16
N ASP A 120 -25.70 0.96 -6.77
CA ASP A 120 -26.16 2.26 -6.30
C ASP A 120 -26.45 3.25 -7.45
N THR A 121 -26.00 2.97 -8.68
CA THR A 121 -26.03 3.96 -9.79
C THR A 121 -27.33 4.02 -10.58
N PHE A 122 -28.03 2.90 -10.72
CA PHE A 122 -29.22 2.82 -11.58
C PHE A 122 -30.54 2.87 -10.83
N GLY A 123 -30.54 2.93 -9.50
CA GLY A 123 -31.75 2.97 -8.65
C GLY A 123 -32.61 1.70 -8.72
N ASP A 124 -32.30 0.78 -9.63
CA ASP A 124 -32.98 -0.49 -9.86
C ASP A 124 -31.93 -1.61 -9.92
N ARG A 125 -31.85 -2.37 -8.82
CA ARG A 125 -30.93 -3.51 -8.70
C ARG A 125 -31.26 -4.62 -9.70
N GLU A 126 -32.54 -4.84 -10.01
CA GLU A 126 -32.98 -5.84 -10.98
C GLU A 126 -32.50 -5.47 -12.39
N TYR A 127 -32.56 -4.18 -12.74
CA TYR A 127 -31.99 -3.67 -13.98
C TYR A 127 -30.47 -3.93 -14.06
N VAL A 128 -29.72 -3.63 -12.99
CA VAL A 128 -28.28 -3.86 -12.95
C VAL A 128 -27.96 -5.35 -13.08
N GLU A 129 -28.62 -6.21 -12.32
CA GLU A 129 -28.42 -7.66 -12.37
C GLU A 129 -28.69 -8.23 -13.77
N LYS A 130 -29.76 -7.77 -14.43
CA LYS A 130 -30.12 -8.18 -15.79
C LYS A 130 -29.10 -7.75 -16.86
N HIS A 131 -28.37 -6.65 -16.64
CA HIS A 131 -27.42 -6.09 -17.60
C HIS A 131 -25.96 -6.26 -17.21
N ALA A 132 -25.65 -6.80 -16.03
CA ALA A 132 -24.30 -6.95 -15.48
C ALA A 132 -23.35 -7.69 -16.44
N GLN A 133 -23.83 -8.75 -17.10
CA GLN A 133 -23.04 -9.50 -18.08
C GLN A 133 -22.70 -8.68 -19.33
N LYS A 134 -23.64 -7.85 -19.79
CA LYS A 134 -23.44 -6.99 -20.98
C LYS A 134 -22.50 -5.82 -20.67
N LEU A 135 -22.57 -5.30 -19.44
CA LEU A 135 -21.76 -4.17 -18.99
C LEU A 135 -20.40 -4.60 -18.43
N ASN A 136 -20.17 -5.91 -18.25
CA ASN A 136 -19.00 -6.47 -17.57
C ASN A 136 -18.74 -5.79 -16.21
N ALA A 137 -19.82 -5.47 -15.49
CA ALA A 137 -19.82 -4.70 -14.25
C ALA A 137 -20.86 -5.34 -13.29
N PRO A 138 -20.42 -6.21 -12.37
CA PRO A 138 -21.35 -6.84 -11.43
C PRO A 138 -21.88 -5.82 -10.40
N PRO A 139 -23.09 -6.02 -9.83
CA PRO A 139 -23.71 -5.05 -8.93
C PRO A 139 -22.84 -4.67 -7.72
N ASN A 140 -22.06 -5.63 -7.20
CA ASN A 140 -21.15 -5.45 -6.06
C ASN A 140 -19.77 -4.90 -6.45
N MET A 141 -19.55 -4.50 -7.69
CA MET A 141 -18.32 -3.83 -8.10
C MET A 141 -18.28 -2.42 -7.51
N ASN A 142 -17.20 -2.11 -6.79
CA ASN A 142 -16.94 -0.78 -6.29
C ASN A 142 -16.58 0.15 -7.46
N ILE A 143 -17.30 1.27 -7.57
CA ILE A 143 -17.10 2.32 -8.59
C ILE A 143 -16.21 3.44 -8.03
N GLY A 144 -16.32 3.74 -6.75
CA GLY A 144 -15.57 4.82 -6.14
C GLY A 144 -15.59 4.79 -4.62
N SER A 145 -14.40 4.81 -4.04
CA SER A 145 -14.22 4.99 -2.60
C SER A 145 -14.78 6.32 -2.13
N PHE A 146 -15.45 6.32 -0.98
CA PHE A 146 -16.16 7.48 -0.42
C PHE A 146 -17.29 8.07 -1.29
N GLY A 147 -17.68 7.44 -2.41
CA GLY A 147 -18.65 8.01 -3.34
C GLY A 147 -20.06 8.22 -2.73
N LYS A 148 -20.46 7.46 -1.71
CA LYS A 148 -21.75 7.65 -1.03
C LYS A 148 -21.83 8.90 -0.20
N THR A 149 -20.68 9.45 0.20
CA THR A 149 -20.66 10.75 0.88
C THR A 149 -21.24 11.85 0.00
N ILE A 150 -21.05 11.74 -1.32
CA ILE A 150 -21.59 12.67 -2.31
C ILE A 150 -23.03 12.28 -2.67
N SER A 151 -23.27 11.02 -3.05
CA SER A 151 -24.60 10.62 -3.57
C SER A 151 -25.70 10.68 -2.52
N GLU A 152 -25.36 10.50 -1.24
CA GLU A 152 -26.31 10.56 -0.11
C GLU A 152 -26.17 11.85 0.72
N ASN A 153 -25.35 12.83 0.27
CA ASN A 153 -25.08 14.09 0.97
C ASN A 153 -24.65 13.91 2.44
N LYS A 154 -23.77 12.94 2.73
CA LYS A 154 -23.30 12.69 4.10
C LYS A 154 -22.23 13.69 4.50
N THR A 155 -22.28 14.11 5.75
CA THR A 155 -21.14 14.79 6.40
C THR A 155 -20.29 13.79 7.17
N LEU A 156 -19.19 14.28 7.77
CA LEU A 156 -18.33 13.43 8.59
C LEU A 156 -19.08 12.91 9.84
N GLU A 157 -20.03 13.67 10.36
CA GLU A 157 -20.85 13.31 11.52
C GLU A 157 -21.80 12.13 11.24
N ASP A 158 -22.22 11.94 9.98
CA ASP A 158 -23.06 10.82 9.56
C ASP A 158 -22.27 9.51 9.38
N CYS A 159 -20.94 9.61 9.33
CA CYS A 159 -20.05 8.49 9.05
C CYS A 159 -19.41 7.97 10.33
N ASN A 160 -19.56 6.68 10.61
CA ASN A 160 -18.82 6.06 11.71
C ASN A 160 -17.33 5.91 11.35
N THR A 161 -16.48 5.81 12.37
CA THR A 161 -15.03 5.70 12.16
C THR A 161 -14.59 4.35 11.62
N GLU A 162 -15.37 3.30 11.87
CA GLU A 162 -15.13 1.94 11.40
C GLU A 162 -15.28 1.82 9.88
N ASP A 163 -16.37 2.36 9.31
CA ASP A 163 -16.64 2.32 7.87
C ASP A 163 -15.64 3.22 7.12
N LEU A 164 -15.31 4.40 7.69
CA LEU A 164 -14.27 5.30 7.15
C LEU A 164 -12.89 4.61 7.13
N SER A 165 -12.51 3.94 8.22
CA SER A 165 -11.25 3.20 8.30
C SER A 165 -11.18 2.07 7.26
N LEU A 166 -12.26 1.32 7.08
CA LEU A 166 -12.32 0.23 6.10
C LEU A 166 -12.24 0.76 4.67
N SER A 167 -13.04 1.77 4.32
CA SER A 167 -12.99 2.42 3.00
C SER A 167 -11.60 2.94 2.68
N LEU A 168 -10.96 3.59 3.66
CA LEU A 168 -9.62 4.12 3.51
C LEU A 168 -8.59 3.01 3.23
N LEU A 169 -8.56 1.94 4.04
CA LEU A 169 -7.60 0.85 3.83
C LEU A 169 -7.82 0.13 2.49
N GLN A 170 -9.08 -0.09 2.09
CA GLN A 170 -9.38 -0.68 0.80
C GLN A 170 -8.95 0.23 -0.36
N MET A 171 -9.26 1.53 -0.31
CA MET A 171 -8.89 2.49 -1.35
C MET A 171 -7.38 2.48 -1.65
N PHE A 172 -6.56 2.55 -0.60
CA PHE A 172 -5.10 2.52 -0.74
C PHE A 172 -4.61 1.16 -1.26
N SER A 173 -5.13 0.07 -0.71
CA SER A 173 -4.73 -1.29 -1.13
C SER A 173 -5.10 -1.58 -2.59
N PHE A 174 -6.29 -1.15 -3.05
CA PHE A 174 -6.70 -1.25 -4.44
C PHE A 174 -5.80 -0.44 -5.37
N ASN A 175 -5.46 0.80 -4.99
CA ASN A 175 -4.57 1.64 -5.79
C ASN A 175 -3.18 0.99 -5.95
N ILE A 176 -2.61 0.49 -4.85
CA ILE A 176 -1.31 -0.19 -4.86
C ILE A 176 -1.37 -1.46 -5.72
N ALA A 177 -2.39 -2.30 -5.54
CA ALA A 177 -2.55 -3.52 -6.34
C ALA A 177 -2.66 -3.22 -7.83
N GLN A 178 -3.37 -2.15 -8.20
CA GLN A 178 -3.51 -1.73 -9.59
C GLN A 178 -2.18 -1.31 -10.18
N ILE A 179 -1.41 -0.45 -9.50
CA ILE A 179 -0.10 0.00 -9.99
C ILE A 179 0.87 -1.19 -10.09
N ALA A 180 0.89 -2.08 -9.09
CA ALA A 180 1.70 -3.29 -9.10
C ALA A 180 1.36 -4.20 -10.29
N SER A 181 0.07 -4.45 -10.53
CA SER A 181 -0.39 -5.31 -11.63
C SER A 181 -0.13 -4.68 -13.01
N LEU A 182 -0.22 -3.35 -13.12
CA LEU A 182 0.15 -2.63 -14.35
C LEU A 182 1.64 -2.79 -14.65
N ASN A 183 2.51 -2.60 -13.67
CA ASN A 183 3.95 -2.81 -13.82
C ASN A 183 4.28 -4.26 -14.18
N ALA A 184 3.70 -5.22 -13.47
CA ALA A 184 3.82 -6.65 -13.77
C ALA A 184 3.44 -6.95 -15.23
N ARG A 185 2.34 -6.35 -15.73
CA ARG A 185 1.91 -6.49 -17.13
C ARG A 185 2.86 -5.82 -18.13
N ILE A 186 3.37 -4.61 -17.83
CA ILE A 186 4.33 -3.88 -18.68
C ILE A 186 5.58 -4.71 -18.92
N TYR A 187 6.11 -5.34 -17.86
CA TYR A 187 7.33 -6.14 -17.93
C TYR A 187 7.10 -7.62 -18.24
N GLY A 188 5.84 -8.07 -18.39
CA GLY A 188 5.50 -9.47 -18.66
C GLY A 188 5.81 -10.42 -17.50
N ILE A 189 5.87 -9.91 -16.26
CA ILE A 189 6.24 -10.65 -15.06
C ILE A 189 4.97 -11.04 -14.30
N LYS A 190 4.82 -12.32 -13.93
CA LYS A 190 3.62 -12.85 -13.26
C LYS A 190 3.76 -12.95 -11.74
N ARG A 191 4.98 -12.84 -11.22
CA ARG A 191 5.28 -12.96 -9.79
C ARG A 191 5.38 -11.58 -9.17
N ILE A 192 4.53 -11.33 -8.19
CA ILE A 192 4.48 -10.07 -7.48
C ILE A 192 4.62 -10.37 -5.99
N PHE A 193 5.70 -9.89 -5.40
CA PHE A 193 5.95 -9.95 -3.97
C PHE A 193 5.62 -8.60 -3.35
N PHE A 194 4.84 -8.62 -2.28
CA PHE A 194 4.54 -7.45 -1.47
C PHE A 194 5.30 -7.56 -0.14
N GLY A 195 5.88 -6.45 0.28
CA GLY A 195 6.55 -6.27 1.56
C GLY A 195 6.20 -4.92 2.18
N GLY A 196 6.89 -4.58 3.27
CA GLY A 196 6.74 -3.29 3.94
C GLY A 196 5.84 -3.34 5.17
N SER A 197 5.93 -2.30 5.99
CA SER A 197 5.21 -2.20 7.27
C SER A 197 3.69 -2.05 7.11
N PHE A 198 3.20 -1.52 5.98
CA PHE A 198 1.76 -1.25 5.79
C PHE A 198 0.91 -2.52 5.81
N ILE A 199 1.47 -3.64 5.36
CA ILE A 199 0.79 -4.93 5.29
C ILE A 199 0.94 -5.75 6.58
N LYS A 200 1.73 -5.25 7.56
CA LYS A 200 1.89 -5.86 8.88
C LYS A 200 0.57 -5.79 9.64
N ASP A 201 0.09 -6.94 10.10
CA ASP A 201 -1.17 -7.11 10.83
C ASP A 201 -2.42 -6.54 10.12
N ASN A 202 -2.30 -6.20 8.83
CA ASN A 202 -3.33 -5.58 8.02
C ASN A 202 -3.94 -6.61 7.07
N THR A 203 -4.79 -7.49 7.61
CA THR A 203 -5.46 -8.55 6.84
C THR A 203 -6.31 -8.00 5.70
N CYS A 204 -6.92 -6.82 5.89
CA CYS A 204 -7.67 -6.10 4.87
C CYS A 204 -6.78 -5.83 3.63
N ALA A 205 -5.59 -5.26 3.83
CA ALA A 205 -4.67 -5.03 2.73
C ALA A 205 -4.24 -6.33 2.04
N LEU A 206 -3.90 -7.37 2.80
CA LEU A 206 -3.51 -8.67 2.24
C LEU A 206 -4.62 -9.28 1.35
N GLU A 207 -5.88 -9.19 1.79
CA GLU A 207 -7.07 -9.65 1.05
C GLU A 207 -7.26 -8.88 -0.25
N ILE A 208 -7.21 -7.54 -0.19
CA ILE A 208 -7.42 -6.67 -1.35
C ILE A 208 -6.28 -6.81 -2.36
N LEU A 209 -5.02 -6.84 -1.91
CA LEU A 209 -3.87 -7.04 -2.78
C LEU A 209 -3.97 -8.39 -3.52
N SER A 210 -4.31 -9.47 -2.80
CA SER A 210 -4.41 -10.81 -3.37
C SER A 210 -5.55 -10.94 -4.39
N SER A 211 -6.75 -10.53 -3.99
CA SER A 211 -7.94 -10.58 -4.85
C SER A 211 -7.80 -9.68 -6.08
N SER A 212 -7.22 -8.48 -5.92
CA SER A 212 -7.00 -7.54 -7.03
C SER A 212 -6.00 -8.06 -8.05
N VAL A 213 -4.85 -8.58 -7.61
CA VAL A 213 -3.85 -9.18 -8.51
C VAL A 213 -4.44 -10.38 -9.24
N HIS A 214 -5.16 -11.25 -8.54
CA HIS A 214 -5.83 -12.39 -9.16
C HIS A 214 -6.85 -11.94 -10.21
N TYR A 215 -7.73 -11.01 -9.86
CA TYR A 215 -8.77 -10.50 -10.77
C TYR A 215 -8.18 -9.81 -12.02
N GLN A 216 -7.24 -8.88 -11.83
CA GLN A 216 -6.66 -8.08 -12.92
C GLN A 216 -5.80 -8.93 -13.88
N SER A 217 -5.17 -9.99 -13.36
CA SER A 217 -4.39 -10.92 -14.17
C SER A 217 -5.21 -12.09 -14.74
N LYS A 218 -6.52 -12.15 -14.47
CA LYS A 218 -7.38 -13.30 -14.79
C LYS A 218 -6.81 -14.63 -14.26
N GLY A 219 -6.25 -14.58 -13.05
CA GLY A 219 -5.63 -15.70 -12.37
C GLY A 219 -4.23 -16.08 -12.85
N THR A 220 -3.63 -15.35 -13.79
CA THR A 220 -2.30 -15.69 -14.33
C THR A 220 -1.14 -15.18 -13.47
N ALA A 221 -1.38 -14.21 -12.59
CA ALA A 221 -0.43 -13.72 -11.60
C ALA A 221 -0.90 -14.05 -10.18
N LYS A 222 0.05 -14.25 -9.27
CA LYS A 222 -0.21 -14.52 -7.85
C LYS A 222 0.48 -13.45 -6.99
N ALA A 223 -0.28 -12.89 -6.06
CA ALA A 223 0.29 -12.04 -5.00
C ALA A 223 0.93 -12.93 -3.93
N MET A 224 2.17 -12.61 -3.58
CA MET A 224 2.94 -13.27 -2.53
C MET A 224 3.40 -12.20 -1.55
N PHE A 225 3.58 -12.58 -0.29
CA PHE A 225 3.90 -11.66 0.79
C PHE A 225 5.12 -12.13 1.55
N LEU A 226 6.03 -11.21 1.86
CA LEU A 226 7.18 -11.50 2.70
C LEU A 226 6.78 -11.42 4.19
N ARG A 227 7.30 -12.34 5.00
CA ARG A 227 7.20 -12.28 6.46
C ARG A 227 8.06 -11.14 7.00
N GLN A 228 7.74 -10.74 8.23
CA GLN A 228 8.35 -9.59 8.87
C GLN A 228 9.85 -9.81 9.21
N GLU A 229 10.25 -11.05 9.49
CA GLU A 229 11.64 -11.40 9.81
C GLU A 229 12.56 -11.22 8.59
N ALA A 230 12.05 -11.54 7.40
CA ALA A 230 12.66 -11.34 6.10
C ALA A 230 12.85 -9.86 5.80
N LEU A 231 11.86 -9.04 6.19
CA LEU A 231 11.95 -7.59 6.07
C LEU A 231 13.03 -7.03 7.00
N GLY A 232 13.11 -7.49 8.25
CA GLY A 232 14.16 -7.08 9.18
C GLY A 232 15.58 -7.48 8.73
N ALA A 233 15.72 -8.67 8.16
CA ALA A 233 16.97 -9.14 7.56
C ALA A 233 17.35 -8.33 6.31
N LEU A 234 16.38 -8.00 5.46
CA LEU A 234 16.55 -7.14 4.29
C LEU A 234 16.98 -5.73 4.72
N MET A 235 16.27 -5.12 5.67
CA MET A 235 16.56 -3.79 6.20
C MET A 235 17.91 -3.73 6.93
N SER A 236 18.32 -4.80 7.62
CA SER A 236 19.67 -4.89 8.23
C SER A 236 20.77 -5.00 7.18
N TYR A 237 20.50 -5.72 6.09
CA TYR A 237 21.40 -5.81 4.93
C TYR A 237 21.52 -4.43 4.24
N GLU A 238 20.41 -3.74 4.01
CA GLU A 238 20.37 -2.40 3.41
C GLU A 238 21.04 -1.33 4.29
N ASN A 239 20.84 -1.36 5.61
CA ASN A 239 21.49 -0.44 6.56
C ASN A 239 23.01 -0.63 6.60
N LYS A 240 23.53 -1.86 6.47
CA LYS A 240 24.98 -2.12 6.36
C LYS A 240 25.58 -1.55 5.07
N HIS A 241 24.75 -1.27 4.06
CA HIS A 241 25.14 -0.75 2.77
C HIS A 241 24.73 0.72 2.52
N GLY A 242 24.29 1.43 3.56
CA GLY A 242 24.12 2.89 3.55
C GLY A 242 22.74 3.39 3.09
N LEU A 243 21.68 2.61 3.28
CA LEU A 243 20.32 3.01 2.93
C LEU A 243 19.41 3.19 4.16
N LEU A 244 18.74 4.35 4.26
CA LEU A 244 17.72 4.62 5.28
C LEU A 244 16.33 4.50 4.66
N ILE A 245 15.70 3.34 4.79
CA ILE A 245 14.25 3.19 4.57
C ILE A 245 13.57 3.43 5.92
N MET A 246 12.79 4.52 6.04
CA MET A 246 11.92 4.75 7.19
C MET A 246 10.64 3.93 7.01
N ASP A 247 10.66 2.72 7.54
CA ASP A 247 9.64 1.72 7.24
C ASP A 247 8.41 1.84 8.15
N GLU A 248 8.55 2.06 9.47
CA GLU A 248 7.36 2.17 10.34
C GLU A 248 6.77 3.60 10.36
N PRO A 249 5.45 3.76 10.18
CA PRO A 249 4.80 5.06 10.31
C PRO A 249 5.10 5.74 11.66
N GLN A 250 5.13 4.99 12.76
CA GLN A 250 5.43 5.53 14.10
C GLN A 250 6.86 6.08 14.24
N ASP A 251 7.83 5.54 13.50
CA ASP A 251 9.20 6.07 13.46
C ASP A 251 9.26 7.42 12.73
N VAL A 252 8.40 7.60 11.72
CA VAL A 252 8.23 8.89 11.03
C VAL A 252 7.65 9.94 11.98
N GLU A 253 6.66 9.61 12.83
CA GLU A 253 6.14 10.56 13.83
C GLU A 253 7.19 10.94 14.88
N THR A 254 7.99 9.98 15.34
CA THR A 254 9.07 10.23 16.31
C THR A 254 10.17 11.11 15.70
N SER A 255 10.57 10.82 14.46
CA SER A 255 11.55 11.61 13.71
C SER A 255 11.05 13.01 13.40
N LEU A 256 9.81 13.16 12.88
CA LEU A 256 9.20 14.47 12.62
C LEU A 256 9.12 15.32 13.89
N LYS A 257 8.66 14.74 15.00
CA LYS A 257 8.60 15.45 16.29
C LYS A 257 9.99 15.90 16.77
N SER A 258 11.03 15.09 16.55
CA SER A 258 12.40 15.46 16.89
C SER A 258 12.91 16.65 16.06
N THR A 259 12.63 16.67 14.75
CA THR A 259 13.04 17.74 13.83
C THR A 259 12.36 19.07 14.13
N PHE A 260 11.09 19.06 14.55
CA PHE A 260 10.35 20.28 14.90
C PHE A 260 10.58 20.76 16.35
N SER A 261 11.29 20.00 17.19
CA SER A 261 11.53 20.35 18.61
C SER A 261 12.79 21.18 18.86
N CYS A 262 13.70 21.30 17.89
CA CYS A 262 14.85 22.20 17.97
C CYS A 262 14.41 23.64 17.72
N HIS A 263 14.12 24.38 18.79
CA HIS A 263 14.02 25.85 18.78
C HIS A 263 15.42 26.46 18.87
N ASP A 264 15.88 27.15 17.83
CA ASP A 264 16.95 28.14 17.97
C ASP A 264 16.58 29.45 17.22
N PRO A 265 16.56 30.62 17.88
CA PRO A 265 15.97 31.85 17.35
C PRO A 265 17.04 32.77 16.74
N PHE A 266 17.34 32.59 15.46
CA PHE A 266 18.16 33.56 14.72
C PHE A 266 17.52 33.86 13.35
N TRP A 267 16.49 34.70 13.33
CA TRP A 267 15.93 35.26 12.10
C TRP A 267 15.49 36.72 12.32
N ASN A 268 16.39 37.66 12.05
CA ASN A 268 16.04 39.03 11.68
C ASN A 268 16.56 39.26 10.26
N PHE A 269 15.64 39.41 9.31
CA PHE A 269 15.93 39.80 7.94
C PHE A 269 16.13 41.32 7.84
N ARG A 270 17.19 41.74 7.14
CA ARG A 270 17.12 42.85 6.19
C ARG A 270 17.70 42.33 4.87
N ASP A 271 16.82 42.35 3.88
CA ASP A 271 16.95 42.29 2.42
C ASP A 271 18.03 41.37 1.79
#